data_AF-A0A934DUP6-F1
#
_entry.id   AF-A0A934DUP6-F1
#
_cell.length_a   1.000
_cell.length_b   1.000
_cell.length_c   1.000
_cell.angle_alpha   90.00
_cell.angle_beta   90.00
_cell.angle_gamma   90.00
#
_symmetry.space_group_name_H-M   'P 1'
#
loop_
_entity.id
_entity.type
_entity.pdbx_description
1 polymer ?
#
loop_
_entity_poly.entity_id
_entity_poly.type
_entity_poly.pdbx_seq_one_letter_code
_entity_poly.pdbx_strand_id
1 'polypeptide(L)'
;MLLLAAAAAVEPSCGARTGLRSESCESFGASVAPAKLDLFIMLDSSGSMASQTAEGIDKAHSVRNALSQFFSDPESWGIGVAIAFFPINRPEVPDYCALDSDCHESGACHELPKLCVPSWEKSCQADGDCAGTSSPEDVCMQMGGCENDALTLCLPQEDPSWYCTSGAKCRKLGVCRNRSRCDSAAYEKPVVEVSELPGARPKLLLAVDTHAPSGNTPSLPALSGALDAALGWQQNHAARKSVVVLATDGFPTACDPDINSDVEDPAQGIDKLVQVAEQGVGRGVQSFVVGVFAPKEESAARTNLSRIAKAGGTSEAFIITTDELVSVRLRETLNAIRTDAGACEFAIPWPEYGAPASSLISVRIPASGGAAEQTLTRRDSIEACDPVLGGFYFDVMPDNESRPKRVVLCPSTCKKFAPGEQHRVVVQGRCHVEL
;
A
#
# COMPACT_ATOMS: atom_id res chain seq x y z
N MET A 1 -58.79 -56.08 -13.68
CA MET A 1 -57.75 -56.90 -13.01
C MET A 1 -57.29 -56.12 -11.80
N LEU A 2 -57.65 -56.59 -10.59
CA LEU A 2 -57.24 -56.16 -9.23
C LEU A 2 -57.51 -54.69 -8.80
N LEU A 3 -58.38 -54.42 -7.80
CA LEU A 3 -58.14 -54.41 -6.32
C LEU A 3 -57.19 -53.24 -5.93
N LEU A 4 -57.43 -52.29 -5.01
CA LEU A 4 -58.13 -52.20 -3.71
C LEU A 4 -58.38 -50.70 -3.39
N ALA A 5 -59.56 -50.29 -2.93
CA ALA A 5 -60.05 -50.16 -1.54
C ALA A 5 -59.85 -48.76 -0.91
N ALA A 6 -60.94 -48.29 -0.32
CA ALA A 6 -61.22 -46.97 0.23
C ALA A 6 -60.99 -46.88 1.75
N ALA A 7 -60.83 -45.65 2.27
CA ALA A 7 -61.38 -45.12 3.54
C ALA A 7 -60.91 -43.66 3.73
N ALA A 8 -61.82 -42.66 3.72
CA ALA A 8 -62.40 -41.96 4.90
C ALA A 8 -61.48 -40.84 5.46
N ALA A 9 -61.88 -39.63 5.89
CA ALA A 9 -63.17 -38.96 6.12
C ALA A 9 -62.91 -37.44 6.31
N VAL A 10 -63.94 -36.64 5.99
CA VAL A 10 -64.47 -35.39 6.63
C VAL A 10 -63.51 -34.36 7.28
N GLU A 11 -63.62 -33.11 6.81
CA GLU A 11 -63.02 -31.86 7.33
C GLU A 11 -63.58 -31.41 8.71
N PRO A 12 -62.88 -30.52 9.44
CA PRO A 12 -63.43 -29.15 9.48
C PRO A 12 -62.39 -28.02 9.42
N SER A 13 -62.87 -26.92 8.84
CA SER A 13 -62.30 -25.56 8.85
C SER A 13 -62.03 -25.00 10.26
N CYS A 14 -60.87 -24.39 10.46
CA CYS A 14 -60.60 -23.23 11.35
C CYS A 14 -59.14 -22.80 11.06
N GLY A 15 -58.86 -21.63 10.50
CA GLY A 15 -58.88 -20.35 11.20
C GLY A 15 -57.55 -19.64 10.90
N ALA A 16 -57.63 -18.38 10.50
CA ALA A 16 -56.49 -17.53 10.18
C ALA A 16 -55.57 -17.27 11.39
N ARG A 17 -54.38 -16.71 11.08
CA ARG A 17 -53.33 -16.14 11.96
C ARG A 17 -52.35 -17.20 12.47
N THR A 18 -51.05 -17.13 12.24
CA THR A 18 -50.15 -16.00 11.99
C THR A 18 -48.98 -16.51 11.15
N GLY A 19 -48.71 -15.86 10.02
CA GLY A 19 -47.37 -15.81 9.46
C GLY A 19 -46.50 -14.93 10.36
N LEU A 20 -46.30 -15.35 11.62
CA LEU A 20 -45.14 -14.91 12.37
C LEU A 20 -43.99 -15.65 11.68
N ARG A 21 -43.35 -14.98 10.70
CA ARG A 21 -41.89 -15.05 10.71
C ARG A 21 -41.54 -14.58 12.12
N SER A 22 -41.24 -15.50 13.02
CA SER A 22 -40.37 -15.10 14.11
C SER A 22 -39.14 -14.60 13.38
N GLU A 23 -38.98 -13.28 13.30
CA GLU A 23 -37.66 -12.68 13.20
C GLU A 23 -36.95 -13.13 14.48
N SER A 24 -36.54 -14.40 14.50
CA SER A 24 -35.88 -15.01 15.63
C SER A 24 -34.51 -14.39 15.63
N CYS A 25 -34.42 -13.26 16.32
CA CYS A 25 -33.16 -12.60 16.49
C CYS A 25 -32.30 -13.47 17.42
N GLU A 26 -31.07 -13.76 17.01
CA GLU A 26 -30.11 -14.55 17.75
C GLU A 26 -29.08 -13.62 18.38
N SER A 27 -29.11 -13.49 19.70
CA SER A 27 -28.07 -12.77 20.43
C SER A 27 -26.78 -13.58 20.43
N PHE A 28 -25.65 -12.92 20.26
CA PHE A 28 -24.34 -13.56 20.31
C PHE A 28 -23.45 -12.88 21.34
N GLY A 29 -22.44 -13.61 21.80
CA GLY A 29 -21.38 -13.08 22.65
C GLY A 29 -20.16 -13.97 22.58
N ALA A 30 -19.03 -13.44 22.11
CA ALA A 30 -17.80 -14.20 22.04
C ALA A 30 -16.62 -13.39 22.57
N SER A 31 -15.67 -14.10 23.19
CA SER A 31 -14.31 -13.60 23.34
C SER A 31 -13.64 -13.69 21.98
N VAL A 32 -13.25 -12.56 21.42
CA VAL A 32 -12.69 -12.46 20.08
C VAL A 32 -11.19 -12.23 20.17
N ALA A 33 -10.43 -13.01 19.41
CA ALA A 33 -9.02 -12.76 19.20
C ALA A 33 -8.84 -11.61 18.20
N PRO A 34 -7.70 -10.90 18.23
CA PRO A 34 -7.36 -9.95 17.18
C PRO A 34 -7.41 -10.63 15.81
N ALA A 35 -7.90 -9.92 14.78
CA ALA A 35 -7.97 -10.46 13.44
C ALA A 35 -6.57 -10.89 12.96
N LYS A 36 -6.47 -12.04 12.28
CA LYS A 36 -5.21 -12.43 11.64
C LYS A 36 -4.88 -11.40 10.55
N LEU A 37 -3.64 -10.92 10.52
CA LEU A 37 -3.21 -9.87 9.62
C LEU A 37 -2.76 -10.43 8.28
N ASP A 38 -3.15 -9.76 7.19
CA ASP A 38 -2.61 -9.94 5.85
C ASP A 38 -1.95 -8.64 5.38
N LEU A 39 -0.66 -8.70 5.07
CA LEU A 39 0.13 -7.60 4.55
C LEU A 39 0.24 -7.71 3.03
N PHE A 40 -0.28 -6.71 2.33
CA PHE A 40 -0.06 -6.50 0.90
C PHE A 40 1.07 -5.50 0.73
N ILE A 41 2.29 -6.01 0.54
CA ILE A 41 3.48 -5.18 0.38
C ILE A 41 3.59 -4.79 -1.09
N MET A 42 3.43 -3.50 -1.37
CA MET A 42 3.73 -2.90 -2.67
C MET A 42 5.10 -2.23 -2.56
N LEU A 43 6.12 -2.91 -3.09
CA LEU A 43 7.52 -2.54 -2.91
C LEU A 43 8.09 -1.87 -4.15
N ASP A 44 8.66 -0.69 -3.96
CA ASP A 44 9.39 0.03 -4.99
C ASP A 44 10.67 -0.71 -5.37
N SER A 45 10.86 -0.82 -6.67
CA SER A 45 12.03 -1.36 -7.34
C SER A 45 12.40 -0.47 -8.53
N SER A 46 12.12 0.83 -8.45
CA SER A 46 12.59 1.83 -9.40
C SER A 46 14.11 1.95 -9.37
N GLY A 47 14.69 2.61 -10.37
CA GLY A 47 16.15 2.73 -10.50
C GLY A 47 16.84 3.38 -9.29
N SER A 48 16.15 4.27 -8.56
CA SER A 48 16.69 4.92 -7.34
C SER A 48 17.05 3.92 -6.24
N MET A 49 16.38 2.77 -6.19
CA MET A 49 16.66 1.70 -5.24
C MET A 49 18.05 1.05 -5.41
N ALA A 50 18.73 1.30 -6.53
CA ALA A 50 20.13 0.92 -6.74
C ALA A 50 21.13 1.87 -6.05
N SER A 51 20.66 2.98 -5.46
CA SER A 51 21.51 3.95 -4.76
C SER A 51 22.08 3.36 -3.47
N GLN A 52 23.31 3.77 -3.12
CA GLN A 52 23.98 3.28 -1.91
C GLN A 52 23.40 3.89 -0.63
N THR A 53 23.39 3.08 0.42
CA THR A 53 23.17 3.49 1.82
C THR A 53 24.49 3.80 2.50
N ALA A 54 24.47 4.35 3.72
CA ALA A 54 25.68 4.54 4.52
C ALA A 54 26.41 3.23 4.87
N GLU A 55 25.73 2.08 4.75
CA GLU A 55 26.31 0.75 4.93
C GLU A 55 27.12 0.28 3.70
N GLY A 56 27.17 1.05 2.62
CA GLY A 56 27.90 0.72 1.39
C GLY A 56 27.22 -0.34 0.51
N ILE A 57 26.00 -0.74 0.87
CA ILE A 57 25.11 -1.61 0.07
C ILE A 57 24.00 -0.77 -0.57
N ASP A 58 23.42 -1.26 -1.66
CA ASP A 58 22.27 -0.58 -2.28
C ASP A 58 21.01 -0.67 -1.39
N LYS A 59 20.10 0.31 -1.54
CA LYS A 59 18.85 0.38 -0.76
C LYS A 59 18.02 -0.88 -0.94
N ALA A 60 17.94 -1.43 -2.16
CA ALA A 60 17.22 -2.66 -2.44
C ALA A 60 17.71 -3.81 -1.55
N HIS A 61 19.01 -4.00 -1.44
CA HIS A 61 19.66 -5.02 -0.61
C HIS A 61 19.35 -4.83 0.88
N SER A 62 19.38 -3.59 1.39
CA SER A 62 18.96 -3.28 2.76
C SER A 62 17.50 -3.66 3.02
N VAL A 63 16.61 -3.41 2.05
CA VAL A 63 15.21 -3.83 2.13
C VAL A 63 15.06 -5.34 2.13
N ARG A 64 15.82 -6.07 1.29
CA ARG A 64 15.80 -7.55 1.28
C ARG A 64 16.18 -8.11 2.64
N ASN A 65 17.23 -7.56 3.25
CA ASN A 65 17.71 -7.98 4.56
C ASN A 65 16.65 -7.76 5.66
N ALA A 66 15.96 -6.62 5.63
CA ALA A 66 14.88 -6.33 6.58
C ALA A 66 13.69 -7.30 6.42
N LEU A 67 13.23 -7.51 5.19
CA LEU A 67 12.13 -8.43 4.88
C LEU A 67 12.49 -9.87 5.27
N SER A 68 13.72 -10.31 4.99
CA SER A 68 14.20 -11.63 5.39
C SER A 68 14.17 -11.83 6.90
N GLN A 69 14.56 -10.83 7.68
CA GLN A 69 14.47 -10.86 9.14
C GLN A 69 13.00 -10.88 9.61
N PHE A 70 12.16 -10.01 9.07
CA PHE A 70 10.74 -9.95 9.42
C PHE A 70 10.00 -11.28 9.12
N PHE A 71 10.28 -11.92 7.99
CA PHE A 71 9.71 -13.22 7.62
C PHE A 71 10.25 -14.38 8.47
N SER A 72 11.38 -14.19 9.14
CA SER A 72 11.98 -15.17 10.04
C SER A 72 11.54 -15.02 11.49
N ASP A 73 10.96 -13.87 11.84
CA ASP A 73 10.55 -13.53 13.20
C ASP A 73 9.37 -14.43 13.64
N PRO A 74 9.50 -15.17 14.76
CA PRO A 74 8.38 -15.93 15.34
C PRO A 74 7.12 -15.11 15.62
N GLU A 75 7.27 -13.82 15.93
CA GLU A 75 6.13 -12.91 16.16
C GLU A 75 5.39 -12.55 14.86
N SER A 76 5.96 -12.86 13.69
CA SER A 76 5.31 -12.71 12.39
C SER A 76 4.56 -13.97 11.94
N TRP A 77 4.56 -15.05 12.72
CA TRP A 77 3.89 -16.29 12.34
C TRP A 77 2.36 -16.13 12.29
N GLY A 78 1.74 -16.70 11.27
CA GLY A 78 0.30 -16.55 11.01
C GLY A 78 -0.10 -15.26 10.29
N ILE A 79 0.82 -14.30 10.14
CA ILE A 79 0.64 -13.16 9.22
C ILE A 79 0.68 -13.70 7.79
N GLY A 80 -0.34 -13.38 7.01
CA GLY A 80 -0.33 -13.61 5.57
C GLY A 80 0.42 -12.49 4.88
N VAL A 81 1.26 -12.82 3.90
CA VAL A 81 2.01 -11.82 3.15
C VAL A 81 1.78 -12.04 1.66
N ALA A 82 1.39 -10.98 0.97
CA ALA A 82 1.47 -10.84 -0.46
C ALA A 82 2.53 -9.78 -0.81
N ILE A 83 3.29 -10.00 -1.88
CA ILE A 83 4.27 -9.01 -2.36
C ILE A 83 4.08 -8.75 -3.85
N ALA A 84 4.10 -7.47 -4.20
CA ALA A 84 4.10 -6.94 -5.56
C ALA A 84 5.20 -5.87 -5.66
N PHE A 85 5.64 -5.58 -6.89
CA PHE A 85 6.70 -4.63 -7.16
C PHE A 85 6.25 -3.56 -8.15
N PHE A 86 6.81 -2.36 -8.02
CA PHE A 86 6.64 -1.30 -9.01
C PHE A 86 7.99 -0.61 -9.31
N PRO A 87 8.26 -0.25 -10.57
CA PRO A 87 7.39 -0.35 -11.73
C PRO A 87 7.27 -1.78 -12.28
N ILE A 88 6.13 -2.10 -12.89
CA ILE A 88 6.05 -3.21 -13.85
C ILE A 88 6.47 -2.63 -15.21
N ASN A 89 7.63 -3.01 -15.71
CA ASN A 89 8.15 -2.50 -16.97
C ASN A 89 7.64 -3.30 -18.16
N ARG A 90 7.40 -2.62 -19.28
CA ARG A 90 7.10 -3.21 -20.58
C ARG A 90 8.40 -3.74 -21.20
N PRO A 91 8.61 -5.07 -21.30
CA PRO A 91 9.86 -5.63 -21.80
C PRO A 91 10.12 -5.27 -23.26
N GLU A 92 9.08 -4.95 -24.02
CA GLU A 92 9.18 -4.51 -25.40
C GLU A 92 9.65 -3.05 -25.55
N VAL A 93 9.55 -2.23 -24.51
CA VAL A 93 9.94 -0.81 -24.55
C VAL A 93 11.35 -0.65 -23.97
N PRO A 94 12.33 -0.17 -24.75
CA PRO A 94 13.69 0.07 -24.25
C PRO A 94 13.73 1.23 -23.25
N ASP A 95 14.78 1.31 -22.45
CA ASP A 95 15.01 2.46 -21.55
C ASP A 95 15.28 3.76 -22.32
N TYR A 96 16.10 3.63 -23.36
CA TYR A 96 16.55 4.74 -24.19
C TYR A 96 15.97 4.68 -25.59
N CYS A 97 15.81 5.84 -26.20
CA CYS A 97 15.29 6.00 -27.54
C CYS A 97 16.03 7.10 -28.29
N ALA A 98 16.06 7.01 -29.61
CA ALA A 98 16.40 8.12 -30.47
C ALA A 98 15.15 8.75 -31.11
N LEU A 99 14.09 7.95 -31.28
CA LEU A 99 12.82 8.33 -31.90
C LEU A 99 11.65 7.68 -31.15
N ASP A 100 10.46 8.27 -31.30
CA ASP A 100 9.20 7.73 -30.77
C ASP A 100 8.92 6.27 -31.18
N SER A 101 9.34 5.90 -32.40
CA SER A 101 9.16 4.53 -32.91
C SER A 101 9.88 3.48 -32.06
N ASP A 102 10.98 3.87 -31.40
CA ASP A 102 11.74 2.98 -30.52
C ASP A 102 10.93 2.67 -29.25
N CYS A 103 10.09 3.61 -28.81
CA CYS A 103 9.18 3.46 -27.67
C CYS A 103 7.82 2.85 -28.05
N HIS A 104 7.62 2.48 -29.32
CA HIS A 104 6.37 1.95 -29.86
C HIS A 104 5.14 2.87 -29.72
N GLU A 105 5.35 4.17 -29.51
CA GLU A 105 4.27 5.13 -29.26
C GLU A 105 4.70 6.55 -29.63
N SER A 106 3.82 7.31 -30.28
CA SER A 106 4.11 8.69 -30.67
C SER A 106 4.16 9.61 -29.45
N GLY A 107 5.16 10.48 -29.39
CA GLY A 107 5.42 11.37 -28.25
C GLY A 107 5.99 10.67 -27.01
N ALA A 108 6.30 9.37 -27.07
CA ALA A 108 6.80 8.64 -25.90
C ALA A 108 8.31 8.75 -25.71
N CYS A 109 9.06 9.12 -26.76
CA CYS A 109 10.49 9.36 -26.64
C CYS A 109 10.75 10.81 -26.22
N HIS A 110 11.18 11.01 -24.98
CA HIS A 110 11.51 12.33 -24.48
C HIS A 110 13.02 12.52 -24.48
N GLU A 111 13.49 13.54 -25.20
CA GLU A 111 14.91 13.92 -25.23
C GLU A 111 15.43 14.19 -23.81
N LEU A 112 16.68 13.81 -23.53
CA LEU A 112 17.33 14.17 -22.27
C LEU A 112 17.39 15.71 -22.12
N PRO A 113 17.34 16.23 -20.88
CA PRO A 113 17.49 17.67 -20.66
C PRO A 113 18.85 18.15 -21.20
N LYS A 114 18.87 19.35 -21.77
CA LYS A 114 20.13 20.02 -22.07
C LYS A 114 20.80 20.44 -20.76
N LEU A 115 22.12 20.44 -20.75
CA LEU A 115 22.91 20.82 -19.58
C LEU A 115 23.84 21.99 -19.94
N CYS A 116 24.13 22.81 -18.94
CA CYS A 116 25.17 23.84 -19.03
C CYS A 116 26.54 23.17 -18.97
N VAL A 117 27.31 23.30 -20.04
CA VAL A 117 28.63 22.67 -20.21
C VAL A 117 29.67 23.78 -20.38
N PRO A 118 30.86 23.69 -19.73
CA PRO A 118 31.43 22.52 -19.04
C PRO A 118 31.12 22.36 -17.55
N SER A 119 30.34 23.22 -16.89
CA SER A 119 30.14 23.09 -15.44
C SER A 119 29.28 21.89 -15.01
N TRP A 120 28.34 21.48 -15.86
CA TRP A 120 27.30 20.46 -15.60
C TRP A 120 26.36 20.80 -14.44
N GLU A 121 26.31 22.06 -14.00
CA GLU A 121 25.62 22.44 -12.77
C GLU A 121 24.10 22.58 -12.91
N LYS A 122 23.61 22.88 -14.10
CA LYS A 122 22.20 23.21 -14.35
C LYS A 122 21.71 22.59 -15.64
N SER A 123 20.43 22.24 -15.66
CA SER A 123 19.70 22.05 -16.91
C SER A 123 19.36 23.40 -17.54
N CYS A 124 19.17 23.42 -18.86
CA CYS A 124 18.96 24.65 -19.62
C CYS A 124 18.04 24.42 -20.81
N GLN A 125 17.52 25.50 -21.39
CA GLN A 125 16.82 25.50 -22.68
C GLN A 125 17.58 26.34 -23.72
N ALA A 126 18.23 27.41 -23.26
CA ALA A 126 19.11 28.29 -24.01
C ALA A 126 20.35 28.69 -23.19
N ASP A 127 21.38 29.21 -23.87
CA ASP A 127 22.66 29.59 -23.24
C ASP A 127 22.50 30.60 -22.10
N GLY A 128 21.49 31.48 -22.17
CA GLY A 128 21.21 32.45 -21.12
C GLY A 128 20.84 31.82 -19.77
N ASP A 129 20.30 30.60 -19.78
CA ASP A 129 19.95 29.86 -18.56
C ASP A 129 21.20 29.40 -17.78
N CYS A 130 22.34 29.35 -18.46
CA CYS A 130 23.64 28.99 -17.89
C CYS A 130 24.34 30.15 -17.19
N ALA A 131 23.72 31.32 -17.10
CA ALA A 131 24.26 32.42 -16.31
C ALA A 131 24.41 32.04 -14.82
N GLY A 132 25.53 32.46 -14.23
CA GLY A 132 25.80 32.29 -12.80
C GLY A 132 26.07 30.85 -12.37
N THR A 133 26.49 29.97 -13.28
CA THR A 133 27.20 28.73 -12.95
C THR A 133 28.66 29.04 -12.58
N SER A 134 29.40 28.04 -12.11
CA SER A 134 30.83 28.18 -11.80
C SER A 134 31.72 28.47 -13.01
N SER A 135 31.23 28.21 -14.23
CA SER A 135 31.97 28.40 -15.48
C SER A 135 31.29 29.48 -16.34
N PRO A 136 31.86 30.69 -16.43
CA PRO A 136 31.27 31.80 -17.19
C PRO A 136 31.11 31.52 -18.70
N GLU A 137 31.86 30.57 -19.23
CA GLU A 137 31.82 30.09 -20.61
C GLU A 137 30.75 29.02 -20.86
N ASP A 138 29.91 28.71 -19.88
CA ASP A 138 28.89 27.69 -20.04
C ASP A 138 27.92 28.02 -21.19
N VAL A 139 27.70 27.01 -22.02
CA VAL A 139 26.70 27.04 -23.09
C VAL A 139 25.74 25.86 -22.93
N CYS A 140 24.52 26.04 -23.43
CA CYS A 140 23.46 25.07 -23.27
C CYS A 140 23.56 23.97 -24.34
N MET A 141 24.04 22.80 -23.96
CA MET A 141 24.30 21.69 -24.89
C MET A 141 23.33 20.52 -24.70
N GLN A 142 22.98 19.88 -25.82
CA GLN A 142 22.15 18.69 -25.81
C GLN A 142 22.97 17.47 -25.41
N MET A 143 22.38 16.59 -24.62
CA MET A 143 22.99 15.30 -24.32
C MET A 143 22.59 14.26 -25.37
N GLY A 144 23.59 13.48 -25.79
CA GLY A 144 23.44 12.34 -26.68
C GLY A 144 24.09 11.09 -26.10
N GLY A 145 23.98 10.00 -26.85
CA GLY A 145 24.60 8.71 -26.56
C GLY A 145 25.38 8.22 -27.78
N CYS A 146 26.48 7.53 -27.54
CA CYS A 146 27.27 6.94 -28.61
C CYS A 146 26.50 5.81 -29.31
N GLU A 147 26.56 5.76 -30.64
CA GLU A 147 25.80 4.78 -31.44
C GLU A 147 26.12 3.31 -31.09
N ASN A 148 27.36 3.03 -30.67
CA ASN A 148 27.82 1.71 -30.26
C ASN A 148 27.58 1.39 -28.78
N ASP A 149 27.32 2.41 -27.96
CA ASP A 149 27.03 2.30 -26.53
C ASP A 149 26.25 3.54 -26.06
N ALA A 150 24.93 3.41 -25.97
CA ALA A 150 24.05 4.51 -25.59
C ALA A 150 24.27 5.01 -24.14
N LEU A 151 24.94 4.21 -23.29
CA LEU A 151 25.31 4.62 -21.93
C LEU A 151 26.55 5.52 -21.90
N THR A 152 27.37 5.49 -22.96
CA THR A 152 28.45 6.44 -23.14
C THR A 152 27.86 7.75 -23.63
N LEU A 153 27.71 8.71 -22.70
CA LEU A 153 27.19 10.03 -22.98
C LEU A 153 28.15 10.85 -23.85
N CYS A 154 27.61 11.62 -24.78
CA CYS A 154 28.35 12.46 -25.70
C CYS A 154 27.58 13.75 -25.99
N LEU A 155 28.28 14.74 -26.54
CA LEU A 155 27.66 16.01 -26.97
C LEU A 155 27.50 15.98 -28.49
N PRO A 156 26.26 15.93 -29.04
CA PRO A 156 26.02 15.88 -30.48
C PRO A 156 26.56 17.10 -31.25
N GLN A 157 26.84 18.20 -30.54
CA GLN A 157 27.40 19.43 -31.08
C GLN A 157 28.93 19.42 -31.18
N GLU A 158 29.60 18.48 -30.51
CA GLU A 158 31.06 18.37 -30.44
C GLU A 158 31.60 17.21 -31.29
N ASP A 159 32.91 17.13 -31.43
CA ASP A 159 33.56 16.01 -32.12
C ASP A 159 33.29 14.68 -31.36
N PRO A 160 32.58 13.71 -31.96
CA PRO A 160 32.24 12.45 -31.30
C PRO A 160 33.48 11.65 -30.87
N SER A 161 34.63 11.85 -31.51
CA SER A 161 35.87 11.12 -31.18
C SER A 161 36.40 11.43 -29.77
N TRP A 162 35.91 12.50 -29.13
CA TRP A 162 36.26 12.84 -27.75
C TRP A 162 35.54 11.97 -26.71
N TYR A 163 34.40 11.38 -27.09
CA TYR A 163 33.53 10.63 -26.19
C TYR A 163 33.38 9.17 -26.63
N CYS A 164 33.09 8.99 -27.92
CA CYS A 164 32.70 7.72 -28.50
C CYS A 164 33.91 6.94 -29.02
N THR A 165 34.07 5.72 -28.53
CA THR A 165 35.12 4.80 -28.98
C THR A 165 34.87 4.35 -30.43
N SER A 166 35.95 3.93 -31.09
CA SER A 166 35.89 3.34 -32.45
C SER A 166 35.27 4.24 -33.54
N GLY A 167 35.24 5.56 -33.32
CA GLY A 167 34.71 6.53 -34.29
C GLY A 167 33.18 6.49 -34.41
N ALA A 168 32.48 5.96 -33.40
CA ALA A 168 31.02 5.96 -33.39
C ALA A 168 30.45 7.39 -33.34
N LYS A 169 29.29 7.58 -33.95
CA LYS A 169 28.62 8.89 -33.96
C LYS A 169 27.94 9.14 -32.63
N CYS A 170 27.93 10.40 -32.20
CA CYS A 170 27.05 10.85 -31.14
C CYS A 170 25.64 11.04 -31.71
N ARG A 171 24.66 10.32 -31.17
CA ARG A 171 23.25 10.46 -31.55
C ARG A 171 22.48 11.12 -30.44
N LYS A 172 21.40 11.84 -30.79
CA LYS A 172 20.43 12.30 -29.79
C LYS A 172 19.94 11.11 -28.97
N LEU A 173 19.86 11.31 -27.67
CA LEU A 173 19.42 10.31 -26.72
C LEU A 173 18.23 10.87 -25.95
N GLY A 174 17.17 10.07 -25.90
CA GLY A 174 16.00 10.28 -25.07
C GLY A 174 15.71 9.05 -24.22
N VAL A 175 14.67 9.17 -23.41
CA VAL A 175 14.14 8.10 -22.56
C VAL A 175 12.70 7.79 -22.93
N CYS A 176 12.35 6.51 -22.99
CA CYS A 176 10.96 6.10 -23.22
C CYS A 176 10.15 6.27 -21.92
N ARG A 177 9.23 7.24 -21.90
CA ARG A 177 8.41 7.50 -20.71
C ARG A 177 7.24 6.53 -20.54
N ASN A 178 6.90 5.78 -21.58
CA ASN A 178 5.84 4.77 -21.58
C ASN A 178 6.33 3.36 -21.20
N ARG A 179 7.56 3.22 -20.70
CA ARG A 179 8.12 1.92 -20.28
C ARG A 179 7.39 1.35 -19.05
N SER A 180 6.99 2.18 -18.11
CA SER A 180 6.24 1.74 -16.93
C SER A 180 4.77 1.46 -17.29
N ARG A 181 4.21 0.35 -16.81
CA ARG A 181 2.77 0.08 -16.91
C ARG A 181 2.01 1.09 -16.05
N CYS A 182 1.08 1.83 -16.67
CA CYS A 182 0.23 2.81 -15.98
C CYS A 182 -1.18 2.31 -15.68
N ASP A 183 -1.50 1.07 -16.08
CA ASP A 183 -2.76 0.41 -15.75
C ASP A 183 -2.68 -0.16 -14.33
N SER A 184 -3.57 0.30 -13.43
CA SER A 184 -3.63 -0.19 -12.04
C SER A 184 -3.97 -1.67 -11.96
N ALA A 185 -4.71 -2.23 -12.94
CA ALA A 185 -5.06 -3.65 -12.95
C ALA A 185 -3.82 -4.56 -13.10
N ALA A 186 -2.71 -4.06 -13.68
CA ALA A 186 -1.45 -4.79 -13.70
C ALA A 186 -0.86 -4.99 -12.30
N TYR A 187 -1.18 -4.11 -11.34
CA TYR A 187 -0.70 -4.16 -9.97
C TYR A 187 -1.67 -4.89 -9.01
N GLU A 188 -2.84 -5.31 -9.48
CA GLU A 188 -3.82 -6.07 -8.69
C GLU A 188 -3.38 -7.52 -8.42
N LYS A 189 -2.40 -8.04 -9.18
CA LYS A 189 -1.91 -9.41 -9.05
C LYS A 189 -0.53 -9.44 -8.39
N PRO A 190 -0.42 -9.82 -7.11
CA PRO A 190 0.87 -9.97 -6.45
C PRO A 190 1.74 -11.02 -7.13
N VAL A 191 3.06 -10.78 -7.12
CA VAL A 191 4.05 -11.77 -7.57
C VAL A 191 4.02 -13.00 -6.66
N VAL A 192 3.79 -12.79 -5.36
CA VAL A 192 3.46 -13.85 -4.41
C VAL A 192 2.10 -13.54 -3.83
N GLU A 193 1.13 -14.42 -4.08
CA GLU A 193 -0.21 -14.35 -3.46
C GLU A 193 -0.12 -14.53 -1.93
N VAL A 194 -1.17 -14.06 -1.24
CA VAL A 194 -1.22 -14.09 0.22
C VAL A 194 -1.00 -15.50 0.74
N SER A 195 0.05 -15.67 1.53
CA SER A 195 0.36 -16.95 2.18
C SER A 195 0.93 -16.72 3.58
N GLU A 196 0.58 -17.61 4.53
CA GLU A 196 0.95 -17.45 5.94
C GLU A 196 2.45 -17.74 6.19
N LEU A 197 3.07 -16.91 7.01
CA LEU A 197 4.39 -17.15 7.57
C LEU A 197 4.33 -18.22 8.67
N PRO A 198 5.38 -19.06 8.81
CA PRO A 198 6.65 -19.01 8.08
C PRO A 198 6.64 -19.76 6.73
N GLY A 199 5.56 -20.47 6.37
CA GLY A 199 5.48 -21.31 5.17
C GLY A 199 5.69 -20.55 3.86
N ALA A 200 5.26 -19.28 3.80
CA ALA A 200 5.44 -18.39 2.66
C ALA A 200 6.90 -17.95 2.41
N ARG A 201 7.76 -18.01 3.44
CA ARG A 201 9.09 -17.37 3.44
C ARG A 201 9.95 -17.72 2.21
N PRO A 202 10.10 -18.99 1.78
CA PRO A 202 10.96 -19.29 0.63
C PRO A 202 10.52 -18.62 -0.67
N LYS A 203 9.20 -18.51 -0.90
CA LYS A 203 8.64 -17.85 -2.10
C LYS A 203 8.82 -16.34 -2.02
N LEU A 204 8.60 -15.74 -0.85
CA LEU A 204 8.78 -14.30 -0.63
C LEU A 204 10.23 -13.89 -0.83
N LEU A 205 11.18 -14.64 -0.27
CA LEU A 205 12.61 -14.37 -0.46
C LEU A 205 13.02 -14.48 -1.92
N LEU A 206 12.58 -15.53 -2.63
CA LEU A 206 12.86 -15.68 -4.05
C LEU A 206 12.31 -14.51 -4.88
N ALA A 207 11.09 -14.05 -4.58
CA ALA A 207 10.48 -12.92 -5.28
C ALA A 207 11.27 -11.63 -5.06
N VAL A 208 11.68 -11.36 -3.82
CA VAL A 208 12.52 -10.19 -3.49
C VAL A 208 13.91 -10.31 -4.12
N ASP A 209 14.49 -11.52 -4.14
CA ASP A 209 15.85 -11.74 -4.63
C ASP A 209 15.99 -11.58 -6.15
N THR A 210 14.94 -11.95 -6.88
CA THR A 210 14.95 -11.94 -8.35
C THR A 210 14.53 -10.60 -8.96
N HIS A 211 14.05 -9.65 -8.15
CA HIS A 211 13.58 -8.36 -8.63
C HIS A 211 14.69 -7.31 -8.62
N ALA A 212 15.20 -6.94 -9.79
CA ALA A 212 16.25 -5.95 -9.94
C ALA A 212 15.66 -4.52 -10.03
N PRO A 213 16.25 -3.53 -9.31
CA PRO A 213 15.88 -2.12 -9.44
C PRO A 213 15.98 -1.61 -10.88
N SER A 214 14.89 -1.10 -11.45
CA SER A 214 14.89 -0.46 -12.77
C SER A 214 13.63 0.38 -13.03
N GLY A 215 13.78 1.42 -13.85
CA GLY A 215 12.66 2.23 -14.33
C GLY A 215 12.20 3.33 -13.36
N ASN A 216 11.08 3.96 -13.71
CA ASN A 216 10.49 5.08 -12.98
C ASN A 216 9.67 4.61 -11.77
N THR A 217 9.03 5.54 -11.07
CA THR A 217 8.29 5.34 -9.82
C THR A 217 6.79 5.62 -10.05
N PRO A 218 6.03 4.71 -10.69
CA PRO A 218 4.60 4.87 -10.96
C PRO A 218 3.76 4.55 -9.72
N SER A 219 3.91 5.33 -8.66
CA SER A 219 3.29 5.07 -7.36
C SER A 219 1.76 5.04 -7.40
N LEU A 220 1.14 5.86 -8.26
CA LEU A 220 -0.33 5.98 -8.36
C LEU A 220 -1.00 4.66 -8.79
N PRO A 221 -0.70 4.08 -9.96
CA PRO A 221 -1.28 2.78 -10.34
C PRO A 221 -0.84 1.64 -9.41
N ALA A 222 0.37 1.72 -8.84
CA ALA A 222 0.85 0.73 -7.87
C ALA A 222 0.01 0.70 -6.58
N LEU A 223 -0.21 1.85 -5.94
CA LEU A 223 -1.04 1.93 -4.74
C LEU A 223 -2.50 1.54 -5.04
N SER A 224 -3.05 2.01 -6.16
CA SER A 224 -4.41 1.66 -6.59
C SER A 224 -4.59 0.15 -6.74
N GLY A 225 -3.71 -0.52 -7.49
CA GLY A 225 -3.81 -1.97 -7.70
C GLY A 225 -3.57 -2.77 -6.42
N ALA A 226 -2.66 -2.32 -5.54
CA ALA A 226 -2.44 -2.96 -4.24
C ALA A 226 -3.70 -2.90 -3.35
N LEU A 227 -4.38 -1.76 -3.32
CA LEU A 227 -5.63 -1.59 -2.58
C LEU A 227 -6.73 -2.47 -3.15
N ASP A 228 -6.89 -2.52 -4.47
CA ASP A 228 -7.89 -3.39 -5.11
C ASP A 228 -7.61 -4.88 -4.85
N ALA A 229 -6.35 -5.31 -4.88
CA ALA A 229 -5.94 -6.67 -4.52
C ALA A 229 -6.32 -7.02 -3.07
N ALA A 230 -6.01 -6.12 -2.13
CA ALA A 230 -6.33 -6.29 -0.71
C ALA A 230 -7.84 -6.32 -0.47
N LEU A 231 -8.60 -5.46 -1.16
CA LEU A 231 -10.05 -5.39 -1.07
C LEU A 231 -10.71 -6.67 -1.61
N GLY A 232 -10.25 -7.16 -2.77
CA GLY A 232 -10.70 -8.43 -3.35
C GLY A 232 -10.42 -9.61 -2.42
N TRP A 233 -9.24 -9.66 -1.81
CA TRP A 233 -8.88 -10.70 -0.85
C TRP A 233 -9.77 -10.68 0.41
N GLN A 234 -10.01 -9.49 0.96
CA GLN A 234 -10.81 -9.31 2.17
C GLN A 234 -12.27 -9.78 2.02
N GLN A 235 -12.84 -9.75 0.81
CA GLN A 235 -14.20 -10.21 0.56
C GLN A 235 -14.38 -11.70 0.89
N ASN A 236 -13.37 -12.52 0.61
CA ASN A 236 -13.39 -13.97 0.82
C ASN A 236 -12.73 -14.40 2.13
N HIS A 237 -12.07 -13.48 2.85
CA HIS A 237 -11.30 -13.76 4.06
C HIS A 237 -11.74 -12.86 5.22
N ALA A 238 -13.04 -12.82 5.51
CA ALA A 238 -13.64 -11.90 6.49
C ALA A 238 -13.09 -12.01 7.93
N ALA A 239 -12.44 -13.13 8.29
CA ALA A 239 -11.77 -13.32 9.58
C ALA A 239 -10.35 -12.73 9.63
N ARG A 240 -9.86 -12.17 8.52
CA ARG A 240 -8.53 -11.60 8.38
C ARG A 240 -8.61 -10.12 8.04
N LYS A 241 -7.70 -9.32 8.60
CA LYS A 241 -7.56 -7.90 8.26
C LYS A 241 -6.53 -7.77 7.16
N SER A 242 -6.92 -7.19 6.03
CA SER A 242 -5.97 -6.84 4.97
C SER A 242 -5.52 -5.39 5.10
N VAL A 243 -4.21 -5.16 5.02
CA VAL A 243 -3.63 -3.82 4.94
C VAL A 243 -2.61 -3.76 3.81
N VAL A 244 -2.46 -2.57 3.22
CA VAL A 244 -1.44 -2.30 2.21
C VAL A 244 -0.24 -1.62 2.86
N VAL A 245 0.97 -2.00 2.47
CA VAL A 245 2.21 -1.29 2.81
C VAL A 245 2.83 -0.80 1.52
N LEU A 246 2.78 0.50 1.26
CA LEU A 246 3.52 1.14 0.19
C LEU A 246 4.92 1.47 0.70
N ALA A 247 5.93 0.78 0.18
CA ALA A 247 7.34 1.02 0.52
C ALA A 247 8.05 1.63 -0.69
N THR A 248 8.62 2.83 -0.55
CA THR A 248 9.26 3.58 -1.64
C THR A 248 10.52 4.31 -1.19
N ASP A 249 11.42 4.61 -2.12
CA ASP A 249 12.63 5.39 -1.86
C ASP A 249 12.68 6.71 -2.64
N GLY A 250 11.56 7.06 -3.30
CA GLY A 250 11.44 8.23 -4.16
C GLY A 250 10.02 8.80 -4.20
N PHE A 251 9.88 9.94 -4.86
CA PHE A 251 8.58 10.54 -5.16
C PHE A 251 8.01 9.96 -6.47
N PRO A 252 6.71 10.09 -6.74
CA PRO A 252 6.12 9.66 -8.00
C PRO A 252 6.82 10.34 -9.18
N THR A 253 7.17 9.57 -10.22
CA THR A 253 7.85 10.10 -11.42
C THR A 253 7.18 9.71 -12.74
N ALA A 254 6.16 8.85 -12.71
CA ALA A 254 5.46 8.38 -13.90
C ALA A 254 4.00 8.03 -13.61
N CYS A 255 3.24 7.85 -14.70
CA CYS A 255 1.84 7.39 -14.68
C CYS A 255 0.85 8.30 -13.94
N ASP A 256 1.19 9.59 -13.83
CA ASP A 256 0.27 10.64 -13.41
C ASP A 256 0.47 11.85 -14.34
N PRO A 257 -0.57 12.33 -15.05
CA PRO A 257 -0.46 13.47 -15.95
C PRO A 257 -0.13 14.79 -15.25
N ASP A 258 -0.28 14.86 -13.92
CA ASP A 258 0.07 16.06 -13.14
C ASP A 258 1.58 16.10 -12.81
N ILE A 259 2.32 15.03 -13.12
CA ILE A 259 3.77 15.00 -12.98
C ILE A 259 4.42 15.62 -14.22
N ASN A 260 5.09 16.75 -14.01
CA ASN A 260 6.01 17.34 -14.95
C ASN A 260 7.45 16.98 -14.55
N SER A 261 8.03 16.02 -15.28
CA SER A 261 9.42 15.56 -15.13
C SER A 261 10.48 16.64 -15.22
N ASP A 262 10.16 17.79 -15.81
CA ASP A 262 11.12 18.87 -16.04
C ASP A 262 11.23 19.79 -14.81
N VAL A 263 10.38 19.56 -13.81
CA VAL A 263 10.35 20.30 -12.54
C VAL A 263 10.54 19.32 -11.40
N GLU A 264 11.65 19.48 -10.67
CA GLU A 264 11.90 18.72 -9.45
C GLU A 264 11.05 19.30 -8.30
N ASP A 265 9.83 18.77 -8.14
CA ASP A 265 8.93 19.12 -7.05
C ASP A 265 8.39 17.85 -6.36
N PRO A 266 8.80 17.57 -5.11
CA PRO A 266 8.38 16.38 -4.38
C PRO A 266 6.88 16.35 -4.03
N ALA A 267 6.14 17.45 -4.23
CA ALA A 267 4.69 17.49 -4.04
C ALA A 267 3.90 16.95 -5.24
N GLN A 268 4.52 16.80 -6.42
CA GLN A 268 3.83 16.31 -7.61
C GLN A 268 3.33 14.86 -7.44
N GLY A 269 2.12 14.60 -7.93
CA GLY A 269 1.46 13.28 -7.86
C GLY A 269 0.99 12.85 -6.46
N ILE A 270 1.31 13.61 -5.39
CA ILE A 270 0.92 13.28 -4.02
C ILE A 270 -0.60 13.38 -3.82
N ASP A 271 -1.25 14.36 -4.43
CA ASP A 271 -2.68 14.63 -4.23
C ASP A 271 -3.56 13.47 -4.72
N LYS A 272 -3.22 12.83 -5.84
CA LYS A 272 -3.95 11.66 -6.34
C LYS A 272 -3.68 10.42 -5.49
N LEU A 273 -2.47 10.26 -4.96
CA LEU A 273 -2.16 9.20 -4.00
C LEU A 273 -2.96 9.35 -2.70
N VAL A 274 -3.12 10.58 -2.20
CA VAL A 274 -3.99 10.90 -1.06
C VAL A 274 -5.43 10.45 -1.33
N GLN A 275 -5.99 10.82 -2.50
CA GLN A 275 -7.35 10.41 -2.87
C GLN A 275 -7.52 8.89 -2.95
N VAL A 276 -6.55 8.19 -3.54
CA VAL A 276 -6.59 6.71 -3.65
C VAL A 276 -6.48 6.06 -2.27
N ALA A 277 -5.63 6.57 -1.38
CA ALA A 277 -5.51 6.07 -0.01
C ALA A 277 -6.80 6.28 0.80
N GLU A 278 -7.44 7.46 0.70
CA GLU A 278 -8.74 7.77 1.31
C GLU A 278 -9.83 6.80 0.82
N GLN A 279 -9.87 6.52 -0.49
CA GLN A 279 -10.82 5.57 -1.07
C GLN A 279 -10.60 4.14 -0.53
N GLY A 280 -9.34 3.73 -0.36
CA GLY A 280 -8.98 2.46 0.27
C GLY A 280 -9.57 2.32 1.67
N VAL A 281 -9.36 3.34 2.51
CA VAL A 281 -9.91 3.39 3.88
C VAL A 281 -11.43 3.37 3.85
N GLY A 282 -12.08 4.16 2.99
CA GLY A 282 -13.54 4.17 2.83
C GLY A 282 -14.13 2.82 2.43
N ARG A 283 -13.33 1.94 1.81
CA ARG A 283 -13.69 0.56 1.44
C ARG A 283 -13.21 -0.49 2.46
N GLY A 284 -12.60 -0.06 3.56
CA GLY A 284 -12.22 -0.89 4.70
C GLY A 284 -10.83 -1.53 4.62
N VAL A 285 -9.92 -0.98 3.80
CA VAL A 285 -8.50 -1.37 3.74
C VAL A 285 -7.61 -0.18 4.10
N GLN A 286 -6.87 -0.32 5.19
CA GLN A 286 -5.89 0.66 5.66
C GLN A 286 -4.59 0.55 4.84
N SER A 287 -3.89 1.66 4.63
CA SER A 287 -2.59 1.67 3.97
C SER A 287 -1.52 2.39 4.79
N PHE A 288 -0.36 1.76 4.93
CA PHE A 288 0.85 2.31 5.55
C PHE A 288 1.82 2.78 4.47
N VAL A 289 2.57 3.84 4.76
CA VAL A 289 3.60 4.36 3.86
C VAL A 289 4.95 4.31 4.56
N VAL A 290 5.93 3.70 3.90
CA VAL A 290 7.31 3.59 4.37
C VAL A 290 8.23 4.20 3.31
N GLY A 291 9.05 5.17 3.71
CA GLY A 291 9.96 5.91 2.86
C GLY A 291 11.42 5.67 3.22
N VAL A 292 12.30 5.42 2.25
CA VAL A 292 13.76 5.33 2.46
C VAL A 292 14.49 6.43 1.68
N PHE A 293 14.87 7.51 2.36
CA PHE A 293 15.33 8.75 1.72
C PHE A 293 16.72 9.19 2.18
N ALA A 294 17.42 9.98 1.38
CA ALA A 294 18.64 10.62 1.88
C ALA A 294 18.28 11.64 2.97
N PRO A 295 19.19 11.94 3.92
CA PRO A 295 18.92 12.91 5.00
C PRO A 295 18.45 14.29 4.49
N LYS A 296 18.98 14.73 3.35
CA LYS A 296 18.60 16.00 2.72
C LYS A 296 17.14 16.04 2.23
N GLU A 297 16.54 14.88 1.99
CA GLU A 297 15.18 14.72 1.46
C GLU A 297 14.15 14.44 2.56
N GLU A 298 14.60 14.13 3.79
CA GLU A 298 13.75 13.65 4.89
C GLU A 298 12.56 14.58 5.16
N SER A 299 12.78 15.89 5.21
CA SER A 299 11.72 16.87 5.49
C SER A 299 10.63 16.87 4.42
N ALA A 300 11.03 16.81 3.14
CA ALA A 300 10.10 16.74 2.02
C ALA A 300 9.35 15.40 2.01
N ALA A 301 10.07 14.29 2.24
CA ALA A 301 9.50 12.95 2.30
C ALA A 301 8.48 12.84 3.44
N ARG A 302 8.85 13.30 4.65
CA ARG A 302 7.96 13.31 5.81
C ARG A 302 6.71 14.15 5.55
N THR A 303 6.86 15.33 4.95
CA THR A 303 5.73 16.20 4.64
C THR A 303 4.77 15.54 3.64
N ASN A 304 5.29 15.06 2.52
CA ASN A 304 4.45 14.57 1.42
C ASN A 304 3.92 13.15 1.65
N LEU A 305 4.77 12.20 2.06
CA LEU A 305 4.34 10.82 2.30
C LEU A 305 3.41 10.69 3.50
N SER A 306 3.56 11.55 4.53
CA SER A 306 2.63 11.54 5.65
C SER A 306 1.22 12.02 5.28
N ARG A 307 1.06 12.79 4.19
CA ARG A 307 -0.28 13.11 3.68
C ARG A 307 -0.97 11.84 3.18
N ILE A 308 -0.25 11.01 2.43
CA ILE A 308 -0.75 9.72 1.92
C ILE A 308 -1.03 8.76 3.10
N ALA A 309 -0.13 8.69 4.08
CA ALA A 309 -0.30 7.83 5.25
C ALA A 309 -1.55 8.23 6.09
N LYS A 310 -1.76 9.53 6.30
CA LYS A 310 -2.97 10.06 6.98
C LYS A 310 -4.25 9.71 6.24
N ALA A 311 -4.26 9.93 4.93
CA ALA A 311 -5.36 9.51 4.05
C ALA A 311 -5.60 7.99 4.10
N GLY A 312 -4.52 7.22 4.24
CA GLY A 312 -4.50 5.77 4.42
C GLY A 312 -4.91 5.28 5.81
N GLY A 313 -5.30 6.18 6.71
CA GLY A 313 -5.81 5.84 8.04
C GLY A 313 -4.72 5.61 9.09
N THR A 314 -3.50 6.13 8.89
CA THR A 314 -2.40 6.09 9.88
C THR A 314 -2.03 7.51 10.33
N SER A 315 -1.14 7.67 11.32
CA SER A 315 -0.79 9.00 11.83
C SER A 315 0.19 9.76 10.93
N GLU A 316 1.21 9.07 10.43
CA GLU A 316 2.26 9.61 9.57
C GLU A 316 2.94 8.48 8.79
N ALA A 317 3.77 8.85 7.81
CA ALA A 317 4.62 7.89 7.12
C ALA A 317 5.85 7.55 7.97
N PHE A 318 6.32 6.31 7.88
CA PHE A 318 7.60 5.92 8.45
C PHE A 318 8.72 6.34 7.51
N ILE A 319 9.47 7.38 7.87
CA ILE A 319 10.64 7.82 7.11
C ILE A 319 11.90 7.26 7.76
N ILE A 320 12.69 6.54 6.97
CA ILE A 320 14.00 5.98 7.33
C ILE A 320 15.03 6.72 6.49
N THR A 321 16.05 7.27 7.12
CA THR A 321 17.12 7.97 6.41
C THR A 321 18.28 7.04 6.09
N THR A 322 18.96 7.26 4.95
CA THR A 322 20.04 6.36 4.49
C THR A 322 21.32 6.41 5.34
N ASP A 323 21.43 7.33 6.28
CA ASP A 323 22.49 7.41 7.31
C ASP A 323 22.18 6.56 8.56
N GLU A 324 20.94 6.06 8.70
CA GLU A 324 20.59 5.04 9.68
C GLU A 324 20.95 3.62 9.18
N LEU A 325 20.88 2.64 10.09
CA LEU A 325 20.88 1.22 9.72
C LEU A 325 19.53 0.85 9.10
N VAL A 326 19.38 1.09 7.80
CA VAL A 326 18.11 0.95 7.05
C VAL A 326 17.47 -0.42 7.30
N SER A 327 18.25 -1.48 7.28
CA SER A 327 17.75 -2.84 7.50
C SER A 327 17.11 -3.03 8.89
N VAL A 328 17.69 -2.44 9.93
CA VAL A 328 17.20 -2.50 11.32
C VAL A 328 15.95 -1.65 11.47
N ARG A 329 15.99 -0.40 10.99
CA ARG A 329 14.86 0.55 11.09
C ARG A 329 13.65 0.08 10.31
N LEU A 330 13.86 -0.55 9.14
CA LEU A 330 12.77 -1.11 8.35
C LEU A 330 12.15 -2.33 9.03
N ARG A 331 12.95 -3.21 9.66
CA ARG A 331 12.41 -4.30 10.48
C ARG A 331 11.57 -3.77 11.63
N GLU A 332 12.06 -2.76 12.36
CA GLU A 332 11.30 -2.12 13.44
C GLU A 332 10.01 -1.48 12.93
N THR A 333 10.06 -0.86 11.76
CA THR A 333 8.88 -0.30 11.08
C THR A 333 7.85 -1.39 10.76
N LEU A 334 8.28 -2.53 10.18
CA LEU A 334 7.38 -3.66 9.91
C LEU A 334 6.79 -4.24 11.21
N ASN A 335 7.56 -4.25 12.29
CA ASN A 335 7.10 -4.66 13.61
C ASN A 335 6.10 -3.67 14.24
N ALA A 336 6.27 -2.36 13.99
CA ALA A 336 5.28 -1.35 14.35
C ALA A 336 4.00 -1.54 13.53
N ILE A 337 4.10 -1.69 12.20
CA ILE A 337 2.96 -1.92 11.30
C ILE A 337 2.16 -3.15 11.72
N ARG A 338 2.80 -4.30 12.00
CA ARG A 338 2.04 -5.50 12.43
C ARG A 338 1.28 -5.26 13.74
N THR A 339 1.83 -4.42 14.63
CA THR A 339 1.22 -4.09 15.91
C THR A 339 0.05 -3.12 15.71
N ASP A 340 0.28 -2.03 14.98
CA ASP A 340 -0.72 -0.99 14.71
C ASP A 340 -1.88 -1.54 13.87
N ALA A 341 -1.58 -2.39 12.88
CA ALA A 341 -2.60 -3.01 12.04
C ALA A 341 -3.37 -4.10 12.80
N GLY A 342 -2.70 -4.94 13.58
CA GLY A 342 -3.28 -6.16 14.14
C GLY A 342 -3.90 -6.06 15.53
N ALA A 343 -3.46 -5.13 16.39
CA ALA A 343 -3.74 -5.24 17.84
C ALA A 343 -5.18 -4.90 18.24
N CYS A 344 -5.93 -4.19 17.40
CA CYS A 344 -7.11 -3.45 17.85
C CYS A 344 -8.34 -3.61 16.96
N GLU A 345 -8.31 -4.59 16.05
CA GLU A 345 -9.46 -4.99 15.27
C GLU A 345 -9.91 -6.40 15.61
N PHE A 346 -11.21 -6.54 15.84
CA PHE A 346 -11.82 -7.78 16.27
C PHE A 346 -13.00 -8.11 15.35
N ALA A 347 -13.01 -9.34 14.83
CA ALA A 347 -14.11 -9.82 13.98
C ALA A 347 -15.42 -9.86 14.78
N ILE A 348 -16.53 -9.48 14.15
CA ILE A 348 -17.87 -9.60 14.73
C ILE A 348 -18.40 -11.00 14.39
N PRO A 349 -18.68 -11.86 15.39
CA PRO A 349 -19.18 -13.20 15.18
C PRO A 349 -20.69 -13.17 14.90
N TRP A 350 -21.07 -12.66 13.74
CA TRP A 350 -22.47 -12.61 13.32
C TRP A 350 -23.06 -14.02 13.24
N PRO A 351 -24.27 -14.24 13.78
CA PRO A 351 -24.99 -15.49 13.57
C PRO A 351 -25.41 -15.57 12.09
N GLU A 352 -25.47 -16.80 11.58
CA GLU A 352 -25.80 -17.08 10.18
C GLU A 352 -27.21 -16.58 9.81
N TYR A 353 -28.13 -16.62 10.78
CA TYR A 353 -29.51 -16.14 10.64
C TYR A 353 -29.89 -15.27 11.84
N GLY A 354 -30.85 -14.35 11.66
CA GLY A 354 -31.41 -13.60 12.79
C GLY A 354 -30.44 -12.62 13.47
N ALA A 355 -29.42 -12.12 12.77
CA ALA A 355 -28.46 -11.20 13.38
C ALA A 355 -29.11 -9.93 13.95
N PRO A 356 -28.70 -9.47 15.15
CA PRO A 356 -29.20 -8.25 15.75
C PRO A 356 -28.78 -7.02 14.96
N ALA A 357 -29.51 -5.91 15.14
CA ALA A 357 -29.10 -4.64 14.58
C ALA A 357 -27.71 -4.23 15.10
N SER A 358 -26.89 -3.60 14.25
CA SER A 358 -25.55 -3.12 14.61
C SER A 358 -25.55 -2.09 15.76
N SER A 359 -26.66 -1.35 15.93
CA SER A 359 -26.91 -0.46 17.08
C SER A 359 -26.99 -1.21 18.42
N LEU A 360 -27.24 -2.52 18.39
CA LEU A 360 -27.36 -3.38 19.57
C LEU A 360 -26.07 -4.16 19.86
N ILE A 361 -24.97 -3.86 19.15
CA ILE A 361 -23.65 -4.39 19.47
C ILE A 361 -23.04 -3.60 20.63
N SER A 362 -22.55 -4.32 21.62
CA SER A 362 -21.73 -3.81 22.72
C SER A 362 -20.36 -4.48 22.71
N VAL A 363 -19.33 -3.70 23.02
CA VAL A 363 -17.94 -4.16 23.10
C VAL A 363 -17.45 -3.95 24.51
N ARG A 364 -16.86 -4.99 25.09
CA ARG A 364 -16.33 -4.96 26.44
C ARG A 364 -14.89 -5.41 26.51
N ILE A 365 -14.15 -4.81 27.43
CA ILE A 365 -12.74 -5.07 27.68
C ILE A 365 -12.50 -5.26 29.18
N PRO A 366 -11.41 -5.89 29.63
CA PRO A 366 -11.08 -5.95 31.06
C PRO A 366 -10.81 -4.54 31.60
N ALA A 367 -11.30 -4.21 32.80
CA ALA A 367 -10.97 -2.96 33.46
C ALA A 367 -9.51 -2.93 33.95
N SER A 368 -8.89 -1.77 33.90
CA SER A 368 -7.54 -1.56 34.43
C SER A 368 -7.54 -1.77 35.96
N GLY A 369 -6.95 -2.87 36.44
CA GLY A 369 -6.78 -3.17 37.87
C GLY A 369 -7.68 -4.24 38.49
N GLY A 370 -8.48 -5.00 37.72
CA GLY A 370 -9.25 -6.13 38.25
C GLY A 370 -10.36 -6.67 37.33
N ALA A 371 -10.97 -7.78 37.72
CA ALA A 371 -11.82 -8.67 36.89
C ALA A 371 -13.15 -8.09 36.32
N ALA A 372 -13.48 -6.83 36.55
CA ALA A 372 -14.71 -6.23 36.03
C ALA A 372 -14.55 -5.84 34.54
N GLU A 373 -15.54 -6.14 33.70
CA GLU A 373 -15.54 -5.73 32.29
C GLU A 373 -16.01 -4.27 32.14
N GLN A 374 -15.22 -3.44 31.44
CA GLN A 374 -15.61 -2.10 31.00
C GLN A 374 -16.33 -2.19 29.65
N THR A 375 -17.53 -1.62 29.54
CA THR A 375 -18.20 -1.42 28.25
C THR A 375 -17.66 -0.17 27.57
N LEU A 376 -17.28 -0.29 26.30
CA LEU A 376 -16.75 0.81 25.50
C LEU A 376 -17.87 1.61 24.84
N THR A 377 -17.67 2.92 24.75
CA THR A 377 -18.56 3.81 24.01
C THR A 377 -18.35 3.65 22.51
N ARG A 378 -19.43 3.46 21.76
CA ARG A 378 -19.39 3.47 20.29
C ARG A 378 -19.14 4.90 19.78
N ARG A 379 -18.28 5.03 18.78
CA ARG A 379 -17.97 6.24 18.02
C ARG A 379 -18.37 6.01 16.56
N ASP A 380 -18.58 7.10 15.84
CA ASP A 380 -18.99 7.04 14.43
C ASP A 380 -17.80 6.67 13.53
N SER A 381 -16.60 7.17 13.85
CA SER A 381 -15.38 6.93 13.08
C SER A 381 -14.13 7.08 13.96
N ILE A 382 -12.95 6.95 13.34
CA ILE A 382 -11.67 7.21 14.00
C ILE A 382 -11.53 8.68 14.43
N GLU A 383 -12.08 9.63 13.68
CA GLU A 383 -12.05 11.07 14.01
C GLU A 383 -12.92 11.40 15.23
N ALA A 384 -13.96 10.60 15.47
CA ALA A 384 -14.84 10.73 16.63
C ALA A 384 -14.27 10.06 17.90
N CYS A 385 -13.08 9.46 17.82
CA CYS A 385 -12.43 8.84 18.97
C CYS A 385 -12.04 9.87 20.03
N ASP A 386 -12.44 9.60 21.28
CA ASP A 386 -12.02 10.41 22.40
C ASP A 386 -10.55 10.14 22.73
N PRO A 387 -9.69 11.18 22.79
CA PRO A 387 -8.26 11.00 22.97
C PRO A 387 -7.88 10.48 24.36
N VAL A 388 -8.78 10.50 25.34
CA VAL A 388 -8.53 10.05 26.72
C VAL A 388 -9.34 8.78 27.04
N LEU A 389 -10.65 8.83 26.82
CA LEU A 389 -11.56 7.72 27.13
C LEU A 389 -11.54 6.63 26.06
N GLY A 390 -11.24 6.99 24.81
CA GLY A 390 -11.30 6.12 23.66
C GLY A 390 -12.72 5.73 23.27
N GLY A 391 -12.92 4.44 22.99
CA GLY A 391 -14.14 3.87 22.47
C GLY A 391 -13.88 2.78 21.44
N PHE A 392 -14.89 2.48 20.64
CA PHE A 392 -14.77 1.65 19.45
C PHE A 392 -15.61 2.21 18.33
N TYR A 393 -15.29 1.89 17.08
CA TYR A 393 -16.10 2.17 15.90
C TYR A 393 -16.16 0.92 15.01
N PHE A 394 -16.94 0.96 13.94
CA PHE A 394 -17.05 -0.15 12.99
C PHE A 394 -16.18 0.08 11.75
N ASP A 395 -15.75 -1.02 11.12
CA ASP A 395 -14.96 -0.96 9.90
C ASP A 395 -15.71 -0.36 8.70
N VAL A 396 -17.04 -0.47 8.71
CA VAL A 396 -17.93 0.28 7.81
C VAL A 396 -19.08 0.86 8.61
N MET A 397 -19.54 2.05 8.19
CA MET A 397 -20.71 2.68 8.80
C MET A 397 -21.92 1.77 8.60
N PRO A 398 -22.61 1.34 9.68
CA PRO A 398 -23.75 0.47 9.52
C PRO A 398 -24.93 1.24 8.93
N ASP A 399 -25.38 0.83 7.76
CA ASP A 399 -26.65 1.23 7.18
C ASP A 399 -27.51 -0.03 6.91
N ASN A 400 -28.66 0.14 6.25
CA ASN A 400 -29.57 -0.97 5.99
C ASN A 400 -29.01 -2.02 5.00
N GLU A 401 -27.95 -1.70 4.26
CA GLU A 401 -27.34 -2.55 3.21
C GLU A 401 -25.96 -3.09 3.63
N SER A 402 -25.29 -2.44 4.57
CA SER A 402 -23.89 -2.69 4.94
C SER A 402 -23.78 -3.14 6.40
N ARG A 403 -23.55 -4.45 6.60
CA ARG A 403 -23.22 -4.99 7.94
C ARG A 403 -21.73 -4.84 8.22
N PRO A 404 -21.34 -4.23 9.35
CA PRO A 404 -19.93 -4.15 9.71
C PRO A 404 -19.39 -5.53 10.00
N LYS A 405 -18.15 -5.82 9.60
CA LYS A 405 -17.53 -7.13 9.82
C LYS A 405 -16.61 -7.11 11.03
N ARG A 406 -16.16 -5.92 11.43
CA ARG A 406 -15.16 -5.75 12.49
C ARG A 406 -15.51 -4.59 13.41
N VAL A 407 -15.10 -4.75 14.66
CA VAL A 407 -15.01 -3.69 15.65
C VAL A 407 -13.56 -3.20 15.67
N VAL A 408 -13.37 -1.89 15.59
CA VAL A 408 -12.06 -1.23 15.69
C VAL A 408 -12.01 -0.45 16.99
N LEU A 409 -11.01 -0.72 17.84
CA LEU A 409 -10.83 0.03 19.08
C LEU A 409 -10.16 1.38 18.80
N CYS A 410 -10.64 2.44 19.42
CA CYS A 410 -10.02 3.76 19.33
C CYS A 410 -8.57 3.72 19.86
N PRO A 411 -7.64 4.58 19.37
CA PRO A 411 -6.23 4.54 19.75
C PRO A 411 -5.97 4.52 21.27
N SER A 412 -6.69 5.32 22.06
CA SER A 412 -6.51 5.37 23.52
C SER A 412 -7.05 4.15 24.25
N THR A 413 -7.99 3.43 23.65
CA THR A 413 -8.44 2.11 24.13
C THR A 413 -7.47 1.03 23.69
N CYS A 414 -7.03 1.08 22.44
CA CYS A 414 -6.06 0.18 21.82
C CYS A 414 -4.75 0.12 22.60
N LYS A 415 -4.21 1.28 23.01
CA LYS A 415 -2.98 1.39 23.82
C LYS A 415 -3.06 0.72 25.21
N LYS A 416 -4.25 0.35 25.68
CA LYS A 416 -4.43 -0.39 26.95
C LYS A 416 -4.07 -1.87 26.81
N PHE A 417 -3.89 -2.35 25.58
CA PHE A 417 -3.55 -3.72 25.26
C PHE A 417 -2.05 -3.80 24.93
N ALA A 418 -1.29 -4.52 25.76
CA ALA A 418 0.14 -4.74 25.54
C ALA A 418 0.37 -5.88 24.53
N PRO A 419 1.37 -5.79 23.63
CA PRO A 419 1.68 -6.88 22.70
C PRO A 419 1.91 -8.22 23.45
N GLY A 420 1.22 -9.29 23.02
CA GLY A 420 1.45 -10.65 23.52
C GLY A 420 0.52 -11.14 24.65
N GLU A 421 -0.39 -10.31 25.17
CA GLU A 421 -1.46 -10.80 26.05
C GLU A 421 -2.63 -11.37 25.25
N GLN A 422 -3.27 -12.44 25.75
CA GLN A 422 -4.58 -12.85 25.24
C GLN A 422 -5.61 -11.78 25.58
N HIS A 423 -5.84 -10.88 24.64
CA HIS A 423 -6.80 -9.80 24.78
C HIS A 423 -8.21 -10.37 24.82
N ARG A 424 -8.80 -10.39 26.01
CA ARG A 424 -10.19 -10.80 26.21
C ARG A 424 -11.12 -9.65 25.85
N VAL A 425 -11.31 -9.41 24.55
CA VAL A 425 -12.34 -8.50 24.06
C VAL A 425 -13.62 -9.30 23.86
N VAL A 426 -14.72 -8.82 24.43
CA VAL A 426 -16.03 -9.48 24.34
C VAL A 426 -16.93 -8.63 23.47
N VAL A 427 -17.32 -9.16 22.30
CA VAL A 427 -18.28 -8.52 21.41
C VAL A 427 -19.61 -9.23 21.55
N GLN A 428 -20.67 -8.48 21.87
CA GLN A 428 -22.01 -9.01 22.08
C GLN A 428 -23.04 -8.26 21.25
N GLY A 429 -23.87 -8.97 20.49
CA GLY A 429 -25.08 -8.44 19.88
C GLY A 429 -26.31 -8.90 20.66
N ARG A 430 -27.19 -7.98 21.04
CA ARG A 430 -28.44 -8.31 21.73
C ARG A 430 -29.64 -8.09 20.82
N CYS A 431 -30.66 -8.92 21.01
CA CYS A 431 -31.92 -8.76 20.30
C CYS A 431 -32.82 -7.80 21.05
N HIS A 432 -33.58 -6.99 20.31
CA HIS A 432 -34.60 -6.17 20.93
C HIS A 432 -35.71 -7.10 21.45
N VAL A 433 -35.88 -7.13 22.77
CA VAL A 433 -37.08 -7.71 23.36
C VAL A 433 -38.07 -6.55 23.45
N GLU A 434 -39.02 -6.47 22.53
CA GLU A 434 -40.22 -5.66 22.77
C GLU A 434 -40.94 -6.34 23.95
N LEU A 435 -40.99 -5.66 25.09
CA LEU A 435 -41.76 -6.07 26.27
C LEU A 435 -43.20 -5.60 26.15
#